data_AF-A0A3R7WF36-F1
#
_entry.id   AF-A0A3R7WF36-F1
#
_cell.length_a   1.000
_cell.length_b   1.000
_cell.length_c   1.000
_cell.angle_alpha   90.00
_cell.angle_beta   90.00
_cell.angle_gamma   90.00
#
_symmetry.space_group_name_H-M   'P 1'
#
loop_
_entity.id
_entity.type
_entity.pdbx_description
1 polymer ?
#
loop_
_entity_poly.entity_id
_entity_poly.type
_entity_poly.pdbx_seq_one_letter_code
_entity_poly.pdbx_strand_id
1 'polypeptide(L)' 'MTNLPKTILITGATSGFGKETARIFIENGWQTIITGRRGNRLEDLTKELGKNCLPLCFDITDRNAVKKELEN' A
#
# COMPACT_ATOMS: atom_id res chain seq x y z
N MET A 1 -3.95 6.05 27.18
CA MET A 1 -4.25 5.09 26.09
C MET A 1 -3.54 5.60 24.85
N THR A 2 -2.52 4.88 24.37
CA THR A 2 -1.87 5.25 23.11
C THR A 2 -2.82 4.90 21.96
N ASN A 3 -3.34 5.92 21.28
CA ASN A 3 -4.16 5.71 20.10
C ASN A 3 -3.28 5.08 19.01
N LEU A 4 -3.49 3.80 18.71
CA LEU A 4 -2.76 3.11 17.65
C LEU A 4 -3.03 3.82 16.31
N PRO A 5 -2.01 4.08 15.48
CA PRO A 5 -2.22 4.71 14.18
C PRO A 5 -3.10 3.81 13.31
N LYS A 6 -4.09 4.42 12.64
CA LYS A 6 -5.00 3.71 11.76
C LYS A 6 -4.23 3.18 10.54
N THR A 7 -4.56 1.96 10.12
CA THR A 7 -3.92 1.29 8.97
C THR A 7 -4.92 1.03 7.86
N ILE A 8 -4.52 1.24 6.61
CA ILE A 8 -5.32 0.91 5.42
C ILE A 8 -4.51 0.07 4.43
N LEU A 9 -5.17 -0.87 3.76
CA LEU A 9 -4.65 -1.64 2.64
C LEU A 9 -5.33 -1.20 1.34
N ILE A 10 -4.56 -0.76 0.36
CA ILE A 10 -5.05 -0.29 -0.93
C ILE A 10 -4.55 -1.21 -2.04
N THR A 11 -5.46 -1.96 -2.64
CA THR A 11 -5.15 -2.81 -3.80
C THR A 11 -5.17 -2.01 -5.09
N GLY A 12 -4.27 -2.33 -6.04
CA GLY A 12 -4.23 -1.63 -7.33
C GLY A 12 -3.71 -0.18 -7.23
N ALA A 13 -2.84 0.09 -6.26
CA ALA A 13 -2.39 1.45 -5.92
C ALA A 13 -1.49 2.12 -6.98
N THR A 14 -0.91 1.36 -7.90
CA THR A 14 0.12 1.85 -8.84
C THR A 14 -0.37 2.81 -9.95
N SER A 15 -1.66 3.17 -9.99
CA SER A 15 -2.23 4.14 -10.95
C SER A 15 -3.65 4.57 -10.59
N GLY A 16 -4.13 5.68 -11.19
CA GLY A 16 -5.52 6.11 -11.12
C GLY A 16 -5.99 6.34 -9.69
N PHE A 17 -7.22 5.91 -9.36
CA PHE A 17 -7.82 6.14 -8.05
C PHE A 17 -6.98 5.56 -6.91
N GLY A 18 -6.42 4.36 -7.04
CA GLY A 18 -5.62 3.75 -5.99
C GLY A 18 -4.39 4.60 -5.62
N LYS A 19 -3.79 5.30 -6.59
CA LYS A 19 -2.67 6.22 -6.36
C LYS A 19 -3.11 7.41 -5.53
N GLU A 20 -4.20 8.06 -5.93
CA GLU A 20 -4.73 9.23 -5.22
C GLU A 20 -5.26 8.86 -3.83
N THR A 21 -5.91 7.70 -3.69
CA THR A 21 -6.35 7.19 -2.39
C THR A 21 -5.17 7.02 -1.45
N ALA A 22 -4.04 6.47 -1.92
CA ALA A 22 -2.85 6.30 -1.09
C ALA A 22 -2.28 7.65 -0.59
N ARG A 23 -2.26 8.67 -1.46
CA ARG A 23 -1.85 10.03 -1.08
C ARG A 23 -2.74 10.61 0.01
N ILE A 24 -4.06 10.55 -0.18
CA ILE A 24 -5.03 11.09 0.79
C ILE A 24 -4.84 10.43 2.16
N PHE A 25 -4.69 9.11 2.23
CA PHE A 25 -4.53 8.43 3.52
C PHE A 25 -3.19 8.75 4.20
N ILE A 26 -2.09 8.82 3.44
CA ILE A 26 -0.78 9.23 3.95
C ILE A 26 -0.81 10.67 4.49
N GLU A 27 -1.41 11.61 3.74
CA GLU A 27 -1.58 13.01 4.16
C GLU A 27 -2.40 13.14 5.45
N ASN A 28 -3.36 12.23 5.65
CA ASN A 28 -4.18 12.15 6.87
C ASN A 28 -3.51 11.35 8.00
N GLY A 29 -2.23 10.99 7.87
CA GLY A 29 -1.44 10.36 8.94
C GLY A 29 -1.70 8.87 9.14
N TRP A 30 -2.29 8.17 8.16
CA TRP A 30 -2.50 6.74 8.24
C TRP A 30 -1.24 5.97 7.86
N GLN A 31 -1.07 4.79 8.46
CA GLN A 31 -0.17 3.77 7.95
C GLN A 31 -0.81 3.16 6.70
N THR A 32 -0.14 3.23 5.56
CA THR A 32 -0.73 2.89 4.27
C THR A 32 0.02 1.74 3.63
N ILE A 33 -0.64 0.60 3.48
CA ILE A 33 -0.14 -0.54 2.73
C ILE A 33 -0.65 -0.40 1.30
N ILE A 34 0.25 -0.43 0.31
CA ILE A 34 -0.10 -0.32 -1.11
C ILE A 34 0.27 -1.60 -1.84
N THR A 35 -0.60 -2.08 -2.72
CA THR A 35 -0.32 -3.28 -3.51
C THR A 35 -0.53 -3.08 -5.01
N GLY A 36 0.23 -3.85 -5.80
CA GLY A 36 0.09 -3.90 -7.24
C GLY A 36 1.09 -4.87 -7.88
N ARG A 37 0.88 -5.18 -9.16
CA ARG A 37 1.72 -6.14 -9.92
C ARG A 37 2.96 -5.52 -10.53
N ARG A 38 2.99 -4.19 -10.69
CA ARG A 38 4.05 -3.46 -11.41
C ARG A 38 5.05 -2.90 -10.40
N GLY A 39 6.09 -3.69 -10.10
CA GLY A 39 7.08 -3.36 -9.07
C GLY A 39 7.70 -1.97 -9.22
N ASN A 40 8.14 -1.60 -10.43
CA ASN A 40 8.72 -0.27 -10.68
C ASN A 40 7.78 0.89 -10.32
N ARG A 41 6.50 0.82 -10.72
CA ARG A 41 5.51 1.86 -10.37
C ARG A 41 5.19 1.87 -8.88
N LEU A 42 5.25 0.71 -8.24
CA LEU A 42 5.03 0.59 -6.81
C LEU A 42 6.18 1.24 -6.03
N GLU A 43 7.43 0.95 -6.41
CA GLU A 43 8.62 1.59 -5.84
C GLU A 43 8.62 3.10 -6.01
N ASP A 44 8.28 3.60 -7.20
CA ASP A 44 8.17 5.04 -7.46
C ASP A 44 7.12 5.69 -6.55
N LEU A 45 5.96 5.04 -6.39
CA LEU A 45 4.92 5.52 -5.49
C LEU A 45 5.34 5.44 -4.02
N THR A 46 6.05 4.40 -3.59
CA THR A 46 6.56 4.31 -2.21
C THR A 46 7.55 5.43 -1.91
N LYS A 47 8.47 5.74 -2.85
CA LYS A 47 9.40 6.86 -2.70
C LYS A 47 8.65 8.19 -2.59
N GLU A 48 7.57 8.36 -3.36
CA GLU A 48 6.69 9.53 -3.31
C GLU A 48 5.97 9.66 -1.96
N LEU A 49 5.44 8.56 -1.41
CA LEU A 49 4.61 8.55 -0.18
C LEU A 49 5.44 8.54 1.13
N GLY A 50 6.68 8.06 1.09
CA GLY A 50 7.60 8.12 2.23
C GLY A 50 7.34 7.08 3.33
N LYS A 51 7.73 7.43 4.57
CA LYS A 51 7.98 6.48 5.66
C LYS A 51 6.74 5.71 6.18
N ASN A 52 5.53 6.25 6.01
CA ASN A 52 4.29 5.60 6.48
C ASN A 52 3.68 4.68 5.40
N CYS A 53 4.46 4.30 4.39
CA CYS A 53 4.02 3.48 3.27
C CYS A 53 4.75 2.13 3.24
N LEU A 54 3.97 1.03 3.22
CA LEU A 54 4.49 -0.32 3.03
C LEU A 54 4.05 -0.86 1.65
N PRO A 55 4.97 -1.06 0.69
CA PRO A 55 4.63 -1.68 -0.58
C PRO A 55 4.62 -3.21 -0.50
N LEU A 56 3.60 -3.84 -1.11
CA LEU A 56 3.55 -5.28 -1.34
C LEU A 56 3.31 -5.56 -2.84
N CYS A 57 4.28 -6.17 -3.51
CA CYS A 57 4.23 -6.42 -4.95
C CYS A 57 3.78 -7.86 -5.26
N PHE A 58 2.49 -8.04 -5.57
CA PHE A 58 1.93 -9.34 -5.92
C PHE A 58 0.67 -9.22 -6.80
N ASP A 59 0.24 -10.34 -7.37
CA ASP A 59 -1.05 -10.45 -8.07
C ASP A 59 -2.17 -10.80 -7.07
N ILE A 60 -3.18 -9.95 -6.95
CA ILE A 60 -4.32 -10.14 -6.04
C ILE A 60 -5.12 -11.43 -6.36
N THR A 61 -4.98 -11.96 -7.58
CA THR A 61 -5.65 -13.21 -7.98
C THR A 61 -4.89 -14.47 -7.54
N ASP A 62 -3.62 -14.36 -7.15
CA ASP A 62 -2.84 -15.46 -6.58
C ASP A 62 -3.09 -15.54 -5.06
N ARG A 63 -3.94 -16.49 -4.65
CA ARG A 63 -4.29 -16.70 -3.24
C ARG A 63 -3.09 -17.04 -2.36
N ASN A 64 -2.10 -17.74 -2.88
CA ASN A 64 -0.92 -18.12 -2.11
C ASN A 64 -0.02 -16.89 -1.87
N ALA A 65 0.15 -16.06 -2.91
CA ALA A 65 0.87 -14.80 -2.77
C ALA A 65 0.16 -13.84 -1.80
N VAL A 66 -1.17 -13.69 -1.91
CA VAL A 66 -1.97 -12.88 -0.97
C VAL A 66 -1.73 -13.30 0.48
N LYS A 67 -1.81 -14.61 0.74
CA LYS A 67 -1.62 -15.15 2.10
C LYS A 67 -0.20 -14.87 2.60
N LYS A 68 0.81 -15.22 1.80
CA LYS A 68 2.22 -15.04 2.16
C LYS A 68 2.57 -13.58 2.47
N GLU A 69 2.10 -12.64 1.66
CA GLU A 69 2.49 -11.23 1.79
C GLU A 69 1.76 -10.50 2.93
N LEU A 70 0.53 -10.92 3.27
CA LEU A 70 -0.26 -10.30 4.35
C LEU A 70 0.02 -10.88 5.74
N GLU A 71 0.68 -12.03 5.84
CA GLU A 71 1.07 -12.67 7.11
C GLU A 71 2.43 -12.18 7.65
N ASN A 72 3.05 -11.18 7.01
CA ASN A 72 4.34 -10.57 7.42
C ASN A 72 4.26 -9.75 8.72
#